data_AF-A0A7X8LG11-F1
#
_entry.id   AF-A0A7X8LG11-F1
#
_cell.length_a   1.000
_cell.length_b   1.000
_cell.length_c   1.000
_cell.angle_alpha   90.00
_cell.angle_beta   90.00
_cell.angle_gamma   90.00
#
_symmetry.space_group_name_H-M   'P 1'
#
loop_
_entity.id
_entity.type
_entity.pdbx_description
1 polymer ?
#
loop_
_entity_poly.entity_id
_entity_poly.type
_entity_poly.pdbx_seq_one_letter_code
_entity_poly.pdbx_strand_id
1 'polypeptide(L)'
;MGKLIKIMEDEDIQNQIDRIADIYEQLRTGCNLEETINNEDILPLVKYLDSINDATLWYYMWAVFLISKRYEHLIEYCENTLYTIKESANQDSISKSYNFLLNYLFKYAPEKRDRLLQDFLNANDISLKFTAAEELTNTDLTKGLIAMLDVYEDAINSYYHDIVDAIELWIYEKANAEIVKELDKRINLTHDKILEEKYRQWKQNIDFA
;
A
#
# COMPACT_ATOMS: atom_id res chain seq x y z
N MET A 1 -18.20 -5.54 23.70
CA MET A 1 -16.80 -5.99 23.49
C MET A 1 -16.75 -6.83 22.24
N GLY A 2 -16.23 -6.25 21.17
CA GLY A 2 -16.19 -6.84 19.83
C GLY A 2 -15.28 -8.05 19.72
N LYS A 3 -15.46 -8.79 18.63
CA LYS A 3 -14.76 -10.05 18.34
C LYS A 3 -13.24 -9.85 18.26
N LEU A 4 -12.78 -8.74 17.66
CA LEU A 4 -11.35 -8.45 17.52
C LEU A 4 -10.65 -8.24 18.87
N ILE A 5 -11.21 -7.46 19.80
CA ILE A 5 -10.55 -7.24 21.10
C ILE A 5 -10.35 -8.55 21.85
N LYS A 6 -11.37 -9.43 21.85
CA LYS A 6 -11.26 -10.76 22.47
C LYS A 6 -10.18 -11.65 21.83
N ILE A 7 -9.83 -11.40 20.57
CA ILE A 7 -8.71 -12.09 19.92
C ILE A 7 -7.39 -11.48 20.41
N MET A 8 -7.30 -10.15 20.56
CA MET A 8 -6.09 -9.46 21.02
C MET A 8 -5.74 -9.71 22.50
N GLU A 9 -6.68 -10.21 23.28
CA GLU A 9 -6.42 -10.65 24.66
C GLU A 9 -5.80 -12.06 24.75
N ASP A 10 -5.68 -12.78 23.63
CA ASP A 10 -5.03 -14.09 23.59
C ASP A 10 -3.51 -13.94 23.73
N GLU A 11 -2.86 -14.77 24.54
CA GLU A 11 -1.40 -14.72 24.70
C GLU A 11 -0.67 -15.40 23.53
N ASP A 12 -1.36 -16.24 22.74
CA ASP A 12 -0.78 -16.95 21.60
C ASP A 12 -0.95 -16.15 20.29
N ILE A 13 0.16 -15.58 19.81
CA ILE A 13 0.21 -14.81 18.55
C ILE A 13 -0.27 -15.64 17.35
N GLN A 14 0.02 -16.95 17.29
CA GLN A 14 -0.42 -17.75 16.16
C GLN A 14 -1.94 -17.90 16.17
N ASN A 15 -2.54 -18.10 17.34
CA ASN A 15 -3.99 -18.14 17.49
C ASN A 15 -4.63 -16.79 17.15
N GLN A 16 -3.96 -15.68 17.48
CA GLN A 16 -4.42 -14.35 17.04
C GLN A 16 -4.44 -14.25 15.51
N ILE A 17 -3.35 -14.63 14.84
CA ILE A 17 -3.21 -14.61 13.38
C ILE A 17 -4.30 -15.44 12.73
N ASP A 18 -4.45 -16.71 13.13
CA ASP A 18 -5.40 -17.64 12.51
C ASP A 18 -6.84 -17.13 12.62
N ARG A 19 -7.20 -16.56 13.78
CA ARG A 19 -8.55 -16.04 14.04
C ARG A 19 -8.83 -14.74 13.29
N ILE A 20 -7.84 -13.87 13.09
CA ILE A 20 -8.02 -12.65 12.29
C ILE A 20 -8.03 -12.98 10.80
N ALA A 21 -7.20 -13.93 10.36
CA ALA A 21 -7.21 -14.41 8.98
C ALA A 21 -8.58 -15.01 8.59
N ASP A 22 -9.18 -15.80 9.49
CA ASP A 22 -10.55 -16.31 9.32
C ASP A 22 -11.59 -15.19 9.22
N ILE A 23 -11.46 -14.15 10.06
CA ILE A 23 -12.31 -12.96 9.95
C ILE A 23 -12.12 -12.27 8.60
N TYR A 24 -10.87 -12.05 8.19
CA TYR A 24 -10.56 -11.41 6.91
C TYR A 24 -11.20 -12.17 5.74
N GLU A 25 -11.09 -13.50 5.70
CA GLU A 25 -11.69 -14.33 4.66
C GLU A 25 -13.22 -14.31 4.68
N GLN A 26 -13.85 -14.34 5.87
CA GLN A 26 -15.31 -14.18 6.01
C GLN A 26 -15.77 -12.84 5.44
N LEU A 27 -15.07 -11.75 5.78
CA LEU A 27 -15.40 -10.43 5.27
C LEU A 27 -15.18 -10.31 3.75
N ARG A 28 -14.11 -10.90 3.23
CA ARG A 28 -13.80 -10.91 1.78
C ARG A 28 -14.86 -11.65 0.96
N THR A 29 -15.47 -12.68 1.54
CA THR A 29 -16.48 -13.53 0.87
C THR A 29 -17.93 -13.04 1.08
N GLY A 30 -18.13 -11.88 1.70
CA GLY A 30 -19.44 -11.21 1.81
C GLY A 30 -20.28 -11.61 3.02
N CYS A 31 -19.68 -12.20 4.06
CA CYS A 31 -20.37 -12.38 5.34
C CYS A 31 -20.64 -11.01 6.00
N ASN A 32 -21.78 -10.91 6.69
CA ASN A 32 -22.30 -9.63 7.19
C ASN A 32 -21.42 -9.07 8.33
N LEU A 33 -21.07 -7.78 8.22
CA LEU A 33 -19.93 -7.12 8.90
C LEU A 33 -20.28 -6.53 10.28
N GLU A 34 -21.57 -6.42 10.59
CA GLU A 34 -22.07 -5.61 11.71
C GLU A 34 -21.77 -6.18 13.10
N GLU A 35 -21.23 -7.39 13.22
CA GLU A 35 -20.89 -8.03 14.51
C GLU A 35 -19.38 -8.08 14.82
N THR A 36 -18.51 -7.68 13.90
CA THR A 36 -17.06 -7.96 14.01
C THR A 36 -16.29 -6.86 14.75
N ILE A 37 -16.59 -5.58 14.48
CA ILE A 37 -15.90 -4.41 15.06
C ILE A 37 -16.93 -3.31 15.38
N ASN A 38 -17.06 -2.92 16.64
CA ASN A 38 -17.90 -1.80 17.03
C ASN A 38 -17.06 -0.53 17.24
N ASN A 39 -17.69 0.64 17.15
CA ASN A 39 -16.99 1.94 17.34
C ASN A 39 -16.30 2.02 18.71
N GLU A 40 -16.92 1.44 19.76
CA GLU A 40 -16.38 1.38 21.12
C GLU A 40 -15.08 0.57 21.21
N ASP A 41 -14.87 -0.37 20.28
CA ASP A 41 -13.71 -1.24 20.27
C ASP A 41 -12.49 -0.61 19.57
N ILE A 42 -12.70 0.43 18.76
CA ILE A 42 -11.63 1.03 17.96
C ILE A 42 -10.54 1.65 18.82
N LEU A 43 -10.91 2.39 19.86
CA LEU A 43 -9.92 3.09 20.68
C LEU A 43 -8.98 2.11 21.43
N PRO A 44 -9.48 1.02 22.05
CA PRO A 44 -8.62 -0.06 22.54
C PRO A 44 -7.75 -0.71 21.46
N LEU A 45 -8.31 -1.00 20.27
CA LEU A 45 -7.57 -1.62 19.17
C LEU A 45 -6.44 -0.71 18.66
N VAL A 46 -6.67 0.59 18.53
CA VAL A 46 -5.66 1.59 18.15
C VAL A 46 -4.46 1.54 19.09
N LYS A 47 -4.69 1.48 20.41
CA LYS A 47 -3.61 1.36 21.40
C LYS A 47 -2.84 0.05 21.27
N TYR A 48 -3.50 -1.02 20.82
CA TYR A 48 -2.86 -2.31 20.61
C TYR A 48 -1.97 -2.32 19.36
N LEU A 49 -2.31 -1.58 18.30
CA LEU A 49 -1.56 -1.57 17.03
C LEU A 49 -0.09 -1.19 17.20
N ASP A 50 0.21 -0.26 18.11
CA ASP A 50 1.58 0.14 18.44
C ASP A 50 2.40 -1.02 19.02
N SER A 51 1.74 -1.95 19.74
CA SER A 51 2.39 -3.07 20.42
C SER A 51 2.61 -4.31 19.55
N ILE A 52 1.95 -4.41 18.40
CA ILE A 52 2.13 -5.54 17.47
C ILE A 52 3.56 -5.48 16.91
N ASN A 53 4.37 -6.51 17.08
CA ASN A 53 5.69 -6.60 16.42
C ASN A 53 5.74 -7.65 15.31
N ASP A 54 4.72 -8.50 15.24
CA ASP A 54 4.58 -9.53 14.22
C ASP A 54 4.00 -8.94 12.92
N ALA A 55 4.73 -9.13 11.81
CA ALA A 55 4.36 -8.56 10.52
C ALA A 55 3.08 -9.20 9.92
N THR A 56 2.86 -10.48 10.19
CA THR A 56 1.69 -11.23 9.70
C THR A 56 0.44 -10.79 10.44
N LEU A 57 0.53 -10.66 11.75
CA LEU A 57 -0.55 -10.14 12.57
C LEU A 57 -0.89 -8.69 12.17
N TRP A 58 0.13 -7.86 11.96
CA TRP A 58 -0.05 -6.49 11.45
C TRP A 58 -0.79 -6.46 10.11
N TYR A 59 -0.37 -7.29 9.16
CA TYR A 59 -1.00 -7.42 7.85
C TYR A 59 -2.48 -7.75 7.98
N TYR A 60 -2.83 -8.81 8.72
CA TYR A 60 -4.22 -9.26 8.81
C TYR A 60 -5.12 -8.26 9.54
N MET A 61 -4.59 -7.59 10.59
CA MET A 61 -5.32 -6.53 11.28
C MET A 61 -5.70 -5.39 10.33
N TRP A 62 -4.75 -4.93 9.52
CA TRP A 62 -5.01 -3.86 8.56
C TRP A 62 -5.86 -4.30 7.37
N ALA A 63 -5.71 -5.54 6.91
CA ALA A 63 -6.56 -6.10 5.87
C ALA A 63 -8.03 -6.11 6.31
N VAL A 64 -8.30 -6.48 7.56
CA VAL A 64 -9.64 -6.40 8.17
C VAL A 64 -10.13 -4.94 8.26
N PHE A 65 -9.31 -4.00 8.72
CA PHE A 65 -9.73 -2.59 8.79
C PHE A 65 -10.05 -2.00 7.42
N LEU A 66 -9.25 -2.30 6.39
CA LEU A 66 -9.46 -1.81 5.03
C LEU A 66 -10.82 -2.22 4.46
N ILE A 67 -11.27 -3.45 4.71
CA ILE A 67 -12.57 -3.94 4.21
C ILE A 67 -13.75 -3.65 5.16
N SER A 68 -13.46 -3.13 6.35
CA SER A 68 -14.48 -2.70 7.32
C SER A 68 -15.10 -1.34 6.94
N LYS A 69 -15.80 -0.68 7.87
CA LYS A 69 -16.31 0.69 7.66
C LYS A 69 -15.28 1.76 8.04
N ARG A 70 -15.63 3.02 7.78
CA ARG A 70 -14.88 4.22 8.18
C ARG A 70 -14.91 4.42 9.70
N TYR A 71 -13.74 4.60 10.31
CA TYR A 71 -13.60 4.95 11.73
C TYR A 71 -12.65 6.15 11.91
N GLU A 72 -13.12 7.22 12.55
CA GLU A 72 -12.33 8.46 12.71
C GLU A 72 -11.03 8.25 13.50
N HIS A 73 -11.07 7.47 14.57
CA HIS A 73 -9.85 7.17 15.35
C HIS A 73 -8.79 6.39 14.57
N LEU A 74 -9.18 5.59 13.56
CA LEU A 74 -8.21 4.95 12.67
C LEU A 74 -7.63 5.94 11.67
N ILE A 75 -8.43 6.90 11.18
CA ILE A 75 -7.93 8.00 10.33
C ILE A 75 -6.89 8.80 11.10
N GLU A 76 -7.21 9.24 12.33
CA GLU A 76 -6.29 9.99 13.20
C GLU A 76 -5.00 9.20 13.47
N TYR A 77 -5.12 7.89 13.75
CA TYR A 77 -3.96 7.02 13.95
C TYR A 77 -3.08 6.93 12.70
N CYS A 78 -3.68 6.72 11.52
CA CYS A 78 -2.94 6.66 10.25
C CYS A 78 -2.18 7.96 9.98
N GLU A 79 -2.82 9.11 10.17
CA GLU A 79 -2.21 10.42 9.94
C GLU A 79 -1.00 10.65 10.85
N ASN A 80 -1.16 10.41 12.15
CA ASN A 80 -0.08 10.61 13.13
C ASN A 80 1.09 9.66 12.88
N THR A 81 0.79 8.40 12.57
CA THR A 81 1.82 7.37 12.31
C THR A 81 2.60 7.70 11.05
N LEU A 82 1.92 8.00 9.94
CA LEU A 82 2.56 8.34 8.67
C LEU A 82 3.35 9.66 8.76
N TYR A 83 2.85 10.65 9.51
CA TYR A 83 3.59 11.89 9.77
C TYR A 83 4.92 11.61 10.48
N THR A 84 4.88 10.77 11.52
CA THR A 84 6.08 10.40 12.31
C THR A 84 7.11 9.66 11.45
N ILE A 85 6.65 8.73 10.60
CA ILE A 85 7.54 7.97 9.69
C ILE A 85 8.19 8.89 8.67
N LYS A 86 7.42 9.83 8.10
CA LYS A 86 7.91 10.80 7.12
C LYS A 86 9.04 11.67 7.69
N GLU A 87 8.97 12.04 8.96
CA GLU A 87 10.01 12.85 9.63
C GLU A 87 11.22 12.04 10.11
N SER A 88 11.09 10.71 10.23
CA SER A 88 12.17 9.86 10.73
C SER A 88 13.24 9.60 9.66
N ALA A 89 14.50 9.95 9.96
CA ALA A 89 15.63 9.77 9.05
C ALA A 89 16.20 8.34 9.02
N ASN A 90 15.86 7.51 10.01
CA ASN A 90 16.33 6.13 10.14
C ASN A 90 15.19 5.16 9.81
N GLN A 91 15.13 4.70 8.57
CA GLN A 91 14.11 3.76 8.09
C GLN A 91 14.52 2.29 8.24
N ASP A 92 15.66 2.00 8.89
CA ASP A 92 16.25 0.66 8.99
C ASP A 92 15.56 -0.29 9.98
N SER A 93 14.49 0.13 10.64
CA SER A 93 13.72 -0.82 11.44
C SER A 93 12.28 -0.42 11.36
N ILE A 94 11.47 -1.19 10.64
CA ILE A 94 10.16 -1.64 11.08
C ILE A 94 9.73 -2.73 10.08
N SER A 95 9.54 -3.95 10.56
CA SER A 95 8.97 -5.09 9.81
C SER A 95 7.53 -4.87 9.33
N LYS A 96 6.92 -3.73 9.67
CA LYS A 96 5.54 -3.38 9.35
C LYS A 96 5.47 -2.63 8.03
N SER A 97 4.69 -3.16 7.10
CA SER A 97 4.35 -2.46 5.87
C SER A 97 3.36 -1.33 6.16
N TYR A 98 3.75 -0.09 5.86
CA TYR A 98 2.94 1.10 6.16
C TYR A 98 1.98 1.52 5.03
N ASN A 99 2.10 0.90 3.85
CA ASN A 99 1.15 1.06 2.74
C ASN A 99 -0.32 0.90 3.15
N PHE A 100 -0.62 -0.01 4.08
CA PHE A 100 -1.98 -0.21 4.59
C PHE A 100 -2.60 1.04 5.18
N LEU A 101 -1.81 1.85 5.90
CA LEU A 101 -2.28 3.08 6.53
C LEU A 101 -2.64 4.11 5.47
N LEU A 102 -1.79 4.24 4.46
CA LEU A 102 -1.99 5.16 3.35
C LEU A 102 -3.20 4.74 2.50
N ASN A 103 -3.34 3.45 2.19
CA ASN A 103 -4.52 2.89 1.54
C ASN A 103 -5.81 3.16 2.34
N TYR A 104 -5.76 3.06 3.66
CA TYR A 104 -6.91 3.36 4.51
C TYR A 104 -7.31 4.83 4.40
N LEU A 105 -6.33 5.75 4.38
CA LEU A 105 -6.60 7.17 4.19
C LEU A 105 -7.15 7.48 2.79
N PHE A 106 -6.61 6.91 1.73
CA PHE A 106 -7.18 7.11 0.38
C PHE A 106 -8.63 6.62 0.28
N LYS A 107 -8.94 5.49 0.92
CA LYS A 107 -10.30 4.94 0.91
C LYS A 107 -11.29 5.74 1.74
N TYR A 108 -10.89 6.19 2.93
CA TYR A 108 -11.83 6.75 3.93
C TYR A 108 -11.65 8.23 4.25
N ALA A 109 -10.65 8.89 3.67
CA ALA A 109 -10.44 10.34 3.72
C ALA A 109 -10.09 10.90 2.31
N PRO A 110 -10.93 10.65 1.28
CA PRO A 110 -10.65 11.06 -0.10
C PRO A 110 -10.47 12.57 -0.27
N GLU A 111 -11.06 13.38 0.62
CA GLU A 111 -10.86 14.84 0.67
C GLU A 111 -9.40 15.25 0.92
N LYS A 112 -8.57 14.33 1.44
CA LYS A 112 -7.14 14.54 1.70
C LYS A 112 -6.24 14.01 0.57
N ARG A 113 -6.81 13.39 -0.46
CA ARG A 113 -6.07 12.67 -1.52
C ARG A 113 -4.94 13.51 -2.12
N ASP A 114 -5.22 14.73 -2.59
CA ASP A 114 -4.21 15.55 -3.27
C ASP A 114 -3.01 15.87 -2.38
N ARG A 115 -3.27 16.16 -1.10
CA ARG A 115 -2.21 16.39 -0.11
C ARG A 115 -1.41 15.11 0.13
N LEU A 116 -2.07 13.98 0.30
CA LEU A 116 -1.41 12.69 0.51
C LEU A 116 -0.53 12.30 -0.70
N LEU A 117 -1.02 12.51 -1.93
CA LEU A 117 -0.22 12.29 -3.14
C LEU A 117 1.01 13.19 -3.17
N GLN A 118 0.87 14.49 -2.88
CA GLN A 118 1.99 15.42 -2.78
C GLN A 118 3.02 14.99 -1.72
N ASP A 119 2.54 14.51 -0.58
CA ASP A 119 3.37 14.12 0.55
C ASP A 119 4.13 12.81 0.32
N PHE A 120 3.52 11.82 -0.34
CA PHE A 120 4.05 10.45 -0.41
C PHE A 120 4.65 10.02 -1.75
N LEU A 121 4.38 10.72 -2.87
CA LEU A 121 5.06 10.45 -4.15
C LEU A 121 6.59 10.68 -4.09
N ASN A 122 7.05 11.44 -3.10
CA ASN A 122 8.48 11.69 -2.85
C ASN A 122 8.93 11.15 -1.48
N ALA A 123 8.21 10.19 -0.91
CA ALA A 123 8.61 9.56 0.34
C ALA A 123 9.94 8.81 0.17
N ASN A 124 10.74 8.73 1.24
CA ASN A 124 11.94 7.90 1.24
C ASN A 124 11.60 6.39 1.24
N ASP A 125 10.43 6.04 1.81
CA ASP A 125 9.95 4.67 1.87
C ASP A 125 9.36 4.25 0.51
N ILE A 126 9.94 3.20 -0.10
CA ILE A 126 9.54 2.68 -1.41
C ILE A 126 8.10 2.16 -1.41
N SER A 127 7.66 1.51 -0.34
CA SER A 127 6.30 0.97 -0.24
C SER A 127 5.26 2.09 -0.22
N LEU A 128 5.49 3.15 0.57
CA LEU A 128 4.63 4.32 0.61
C LEU A 128 4.64 5.09 -0.71
N LYS A 129 5.81 5.25 -1.32
CA LYS A 129 5.94 5.88 -2.64
C LYS A 129 5.15 5.12 -3.69
N PHE A 130 5.29 3.79 -3.71
CA PHE A 130 4.57 2.92 -4.63
C PHE A 130 3.05 2.99 -4.43
N THR A 131 2.57 2.93 -3.19
CA THR A 131 1.13 3.07 -2.88
C THR A 131 0.56 4.42 -3.34
N ALA A 132 1.32 5.50 -3.20
CA ALA A 132 0.89 6.80 -3.73
C ALA A 132 0.84 6.82 -5.27
N ALA A 133 1.78 6.16 -5.95
CA ALA A 133 1.78 6.02 -7.40
C ALA A 133 0.60 5.17 -7.89
N GLU A 134 0.27 4.07 -7.19
CA GLU A 134 -0.93 3.26 -7.44
C GLU A 134 -2.23 4.07 -7.28
N GLU A 135 -2.37 4.88 -6.23
CA GLU A 135 -3.56 5.72 -6.12
C GLU A 135 -3.61 6.79 -7.21
N LEU A 136 -2.46 7.31 -7.66
CA LEU A 136 -2.42 8.28 -8.74
C LEU A 136 -2.96 7.70 -10.05
N THR A 137 -2.77 6.40 -10.34
CA THR A 137 -3.31 5.80 -11.58
C THR A 137 -4.84 5.81 -11.64
N ASN A 138 -5.51 5.84 -10.48
CA ASN A 138 -6.97 5.97 -10.39
C ASN A 138 -7.50 7.34 -10.86
N THR A 139 -6.64 8.37 -10.92
CA THR A 139 -7.03 9.74 -11.28
C THR A 139 -6.32 10.28 -12.52
N ASP A 140 -5.05 9.91 -12.71
CA ASP A 140 -4.21 10.26 -13.84
C ASP A 140 -3.27 9.08 -14.13
N LEU A 141 -3.76 8.14 -14.94
CA LEU A 141 -3.05 6.91 -15.30
C LEU A 141 -1.62 7.18 -15.79
N THR A 142 -1.44 8.15 -16.68
CA THR A 142 -0.13 8.40 -17.28
C THR A 142 0.84 8.89 -16.22
N LYS A 143 0.46 9.88 -15.40
CA LYS A 143 1.34 10.34 -14.32
C LYS A 143 1.58 9.26 -13.26
N GLY A 144 0.57 8.47 -12.95
CA GLY A 144 0.69 7.34 -12.02
C GLY A 144 1.70 6.31 -12.50
N LEU A 145 1.59 5.89 -13.77
CA LEU A 145 2.54 4.96 -14.39
C LEU A 145 3.97 5.52 -14.45
N ILE A 146 4.14 6.80 -14.80
CA ILE A 146 5.45 7.44 -14.77
C ILE A 146 6.03 7.43 -13.36
N ALA A 147 5.23 7.73 -12.34
CA ALA A 147 5.66 7.65 -10.95
C ALA A 147 6.03 6.22 -10.54
N MET A 148 5.29 5.19 -10.99
CA MET A 148 5.66 3.78 -10.74
C MET A 148 7.01 3.42 -11.37
N LEU A 149 7.30 3.90 -12.58
CA LEU A 149 8.62 3.73 -13.21
C LEU A 149 9.72 4.39 -12.37
N ASP A 150 9.47 5.59 -11.83
CA ASP A 150 10.41 6.26 -10.92
C ASP A 150 10.66 5.44 -9.65
N VAL A 151 9.60 4.87 -9.06
CA VAL A 151 9.75 3.99 -7.89
C VAL A 151 10.58 2.74 -8.23
N TYR A 152 10.35 2.14 -9.40
CA TYR A 152 11.12 0.98 -9.85
C TYR A 152 12.61 1.30 -10.02
N GLU A 153 12.95 2.47 -10.58
CA GLU A 153 14.34 2.94 -10.69
C GLU A 153 15.02 3.06 -9.33
N ASP A 154 14.33 3.70 -8.36
CA ASP A 154 14.82 3.85 -7.00
C ASP A 154 15.03 2.49 -6.30
N ALA A 155 14.21 1.50 -6.65
CA ALA A 155 14.14 0.20 -6.00
C ALA A 155 14.85 -0.93 -6.77
N ILE A 156 15.53 -0.63 -7.88
CA ILE A 156 16.05 -1.64 -8.82
C ILE A 156 16.97 -2.67 -8.16
N ASN A 157 17.76 -2.24 -7.18
CA ASN A 157 18.72 -3.10 -6.46
C ASN A 157 18.10 -3.87 -5.29
N SER A 158 16.81 -3.66 -5.01
CA SER A 158 16.12 -4.17 -3.82
C SER A 158 14.97 -5.14 -4.15
N TYR A 159 14.83 -5.53 -5.42
CA TYR A 159 13.93 -6.58 -5.92
C TYR A 159 12.51 -6.58 -5.33
N TYR A 160 11.67 -5.70 -5.84
CA TYR A 160 10.24 -5.62 -5.51
C TYR A 160 9.39 -6.12 -6.67
N HIS A 161 8.98 -7.40 -6.59
CA HIS A 161 8.13 -8.05 -7.59
C HIS A 161 6.80 -7.32 -7.82
N ASP A 162 6.16 -6.87 -6.74
CA ASP A 162 4.84 -6.23 -6.81
C ASP A 162 4.85 -4.97 -7.69
N ILE A 163 5.96 -4.21 -7.69
CA ILE A 163 6.12 -3.01 -8.52
C ILE A 163 6.19 -3.39 -9.99
N VAL A 164 6.96 -4.42 -10.32
CA VAL A 164 7.11 -4.92 -11.70
C VAL A 164 5.78 -5.45 -12.21
N ASP A 165 5.11 -6.30 -11.43
CA ASP A 165 3.84 -6.92 -11.80
C ASP A 165 2.75 -5.87 -12.01
N ALA A 166 2.68 -4.85 -11.16
CA ALA A 166 1.75 -3.74 -11.32
C ALA A 166 2.02 -2.91 -12.57
N ILE A 167 3.29 -2.58 -12.85
CA ILE A 167 3.67 -1.86 -14.08
C ILE A 167 3.28 -2.69 -15.30
N GLU A 168 3.60 -3.99 -15.31
CA GLU A 168 3.24 -4.89 -16.41
C GLU A 168 1.74 -4.95 -16.66
N LEU A 169 0.95 -5.07 -15.59
CA LEU A 169 -0.51 -5.08 -15.66
C LEU A 169 -1.05 -3.78 -16.26
N TRP A 170 -0.64 -2.62 -15.73
CA TRP A 170 -1.14 -1.33 -16.20
C TRP A 170 -0.69 -1.01 -17.63
N ILE A 171 0.54 -1.39 -17.99
CA ILE A 171 1.07 -1.23 -19.34
C ILE A 171 0.26 -2.09 -20.32
N TYR A 172 0.01 -3.35 -19.98
CA TYR A 172 -0.77 -4.26 -20.82
C TYR A 172 -2.22 -3.78 -21.00
N GLU A 173 -2.87 -3.31 -19.94
CA GLU A 173 -4.29 -2.98 -20.01
C GLU A 173 -4.59 -1.58 -20.55
N LYS A 174 -3.70 -0.60 -20.31
CA LYS A 174 -4.04 0.82 -20.45
C LYS A 174 -2.93 1.74 -20.97
N ALA A 175 -1.78 1.22 -21.43
CA ALA A 175 -0.72 2.08 -21.94
C ALA A 175 -1.18 2.97 -23.11
N ASN A 176 -0.62 4.17 -23.19
CA ASN A 176 -0.89 5.13 -24.26
C ASN A 176 0.41 5.66 -24.88
N ALA A 177 0.27 6.49 -25.91
CA ALA A 177 1.42 7.04 -26.65
C ALA A 177 2.38 7.88 -25.78
N GLU A 178 1.92 8.44 -24.66
CA GLU A 178 2.78 9.20 -23.75
C GLU A 178 3.68 8.27 -22.93
N ILE A 179 3.16 7.13 -22.48
CA ILE A 179 3.96 6.10 -21.81
C ILE A 179 5.01 5.51 -22.76
N VAL A 180 4.67 5.25 -24.02
CA VAL A 180 5.63 4.79 -25.02
C VAL A 180 6.77 5.80 -25.20
N LYS A 181 6.44 7.11 -25.29
CA LYS A 181 7.44 8.18 -25.38
C LYS A 181 8.32 8.25 -24.15
N GLU A 182 7.76 8.07 -22.95
CA GLU A 182 8.54 8.09 -21.72
C GLU A 182 9.48 6.88 -21.62
N LEU A 183 9.02 5.68 -22.01
CA LEU A 183 9.89 4.50 -22.10
C LEU A 183 11.03 4.71 -23.10
N ASP A 184 10.74 5.26 -24.29
CA ASP A 184 11.77 5.59 -25.29
C ASP A 184 12.80 6.59 -24.76
N LYS A 185 12.34 7.61 -24.05
CA LYS A 185 13.22 8.58 -23.40
C LYS A 185 14.12 7.89 -22.37
N ARG A 186 13.58 7.04 -21.48
CA ARG A 186 14.35 6.33 -20.45
C ARG A 186 15.36 5.35 -21.04
N ILE A 187 14.99 4.59 -22.08
CA ILE A 187 15.91 3.71 -22.83
C ILE A 187 17.12 4.47 -23.37
N ASN A 188 16.92 5.69 -23.88
CA ASN A 188 18.00 6.49 -24.47
C ASN A 188 18.87 7.21 -23.43
N LEU A 189 18.36 7.41 -22.20
CA LEU A 189 19.04 8.16 -21.14
C LEU A 189 19.70 7.27 -20.09
N THR A 190 19.21 6.03 -19.91
CA THR A 190 19.78 5.13 -18.91
C THR A 190 21.15 4.62 -19.33
N HIS A 191 22.03 4.43 -18.34
CA HIS A 191 23.31 3.73 -18.50
C HIS A 191 23.32 2.36 -17.80
N ASP A 192 22.20 2.01 -17.16
CA ASP A 192 22.00 0.72 -16.50
C ASP A 192 21.36 -0.27 -17.48
N LYS A 193 22.05 -1.38 -17.72
CA LYS A 193 21.58 -2.41 -18.67
C LYS A 193 20.32 -3.14 -18.22
N ILE A 194 20.12 -3.29 -16.90
CA ILE A 194 18.94 -3.96 -16.33
C ILE A 194 17.72 -3.07 -16.57
N LEU A 195 17.82 -1.76 -16.30
CA LEU A 195 16.76 -0.81 -16.61
C LEU A 195 16.47 -0.76 -18.11
N GLU A 196 17.51 -0.67 -18.93
CA GLU A 196 17.35 -0.60 -20.39
C GLU A 196 16.59 -1.83 -20.91
N GLU A 197 16.98 -3.02 -20.48
CA GLU A 197 16.31 -4.27 -20.86
C GLU A 197 14.85 -4.28 -20.39
N LYS A 198 14.57 -3.87 -19.15
CA LYS A 198 13.22 -3.88 -18.61
C LYS A 198 12.29 -2.90 -19.33
N TYR A 199 12.76 -1.70 -19.65
CA TYR A 199 11.99 -0.74 -20.46
C TYR A 199 11.70 -1.24 -21.86
N ARG A 200 12.66 -1.92 -22.50
CA ARG A 200 12.44 -2.54 -23.82
C ARG A 200 11.39 -3.65 -23.74
N GLN A 201 11.42 -4.49 -22.70
CA GLN A 201 10.41 -5.53 -22.49
C GLN A 201 9.02 -4.92 -22.31
N TRP A 202 8.87 -3.92 -21.42
CA TRP A 202 7.60 -3.25 -21.22
C TRP A 202 7.07 -2.55 -22.47
N LYS A 203 7.95 -1.91 -23.24
CA LYS A 203 7.56 -1.32 -24.53
C LYS A 203 7.05 -2.39 -25.51
N GLN A 204 7.73 -3.53 -25.61
CA GLN A 204 7.28 -4.64 -26.45
C GLN A 204 5.90 -5.13 -26.04
N ASN A 205 5.62 -5.23 -24.73
CA ASN A 205 4.31 -5.67 -24.24
C ASN A 205 3.16 -4.73 -24.67
N ILE A 206 3.43 -3.44 -24.89
CA ILE A 206 2.44 -2.48 -25.44
C ILE A 206 2.15 -2.80 -26.91
N ASP A 207 3.18 -3.11 -27.69
CA ASP A 207 3.05 -3.37 -29.13
C ASP A 207 2.26 -4.67 -29.42
N PHE A 208 2.09 -5.55 -28.43
CA PHE A 208 1.35 -6.80 -28.52
C PHE A 208 -0.05 -6.78 -27.86
N ALA A 209 -0.42 -5.70 -27.16
CA ALA A 209 -1.72 -5.53 -26.51
C ALA A 209 -2.76 -4.90 -27.46
#